data_AF-A0A1G2Q1T1-F1
#
_entry.id   AF-A0A1G2Q1T1-F1
#
_cell.length_a   1.000
_cell.length_b   1.000
_cell.length_c   1.000
_cell.angle_alpha   90.00
_cell.angle_beta   90.00
_cell.angle_gamma   90.00
#
_symmetry.space_group_name_H-M   'P 1'
#
loop_
_entity.id
_entity.type
_entity.pdbx_description
1 polymer ?
#
loop_
_entity_poly.entity_id
_entity_poly.type
_entity_poly.pdbx_seq_one_letter_code
_entity_poly.pdbx_strand_id
1 'polypeptide(L)'
;MKKEIKEIEKDLEFVKNIYIKLLTILPSFDITDSKILPYGLKAHTRSVSWLVEQVITQQTKYNAKKLGLDRVNFDFPDTSLHDCEIIYKSKSYFVNVKIHNVESKENKNDISAVEKLYFQYNVNKNYTLIYACFGIKFENIKISFAKDYLEIFSPQFLPIYVNPRNDKVQATYRHDKVHRMRGEFLKMLKEKSKSIILK
;
A
#
# COMPACT_ATOMS: atom_id res chain seq x y z
N MET A 1 -11.05 -13.74 19.04
CA MET A 1 -10.31 -14.45 17.98
C MET A 1 -10.81 -14.13 16.60
N LYS A 2 -11.98 -14.64 16.15
CA LYS A 2 -12.49 -14.37 14.80
C LYS A 2 -12.87 -12.90 14.54
N LYS A 3 -13.06 -12.08 15.57
CA LYS A 3 -13.54 -10.69 15.44
C LYS A 3 -12.49 -9.77 14.80
N GLU A 4 -11.26 -9.74 15.31
CA GLU A 4 -10.18 -8.90 14.76
C GLU A 4 -9.90 -9.24 13.29
N ILE A 5 -9.76 -10.54 12.97
CA ILE A 5 -9.51 -10.99 11.59
C ILE A 5 -10.63 -10.53 10.67
N LYS A 6 -11.90 -10.74 11.07
CA LYS A 6 -13.07 -10.30 10.30
C LYS A 6 -13.15 -8.78 10.16
N GLU A 7 -12.69 -8.02 11.15
CA GLU A 7 -12.65 -6.56 11.08
C GLU A 7 -11.60 -6.10 10.07
N ILE A 8 -10.40 -6.69 10.08
CA ILE A 8 -9.37 -6.39 9.08
C ILE A 8 -9.88 -6.76 7.68
N GLU A 9 -10.51 -7.92 7.50
CA GLU A 9 -11.08 -8.30 6.18
C GLU A 9 -12.12 -7.30 5.68
N LYS A 10 -13.01 -6.83 6.55
CA LYS A 10 -13.99 -5.78 6.21
C LYS A 10 -13.30 -4.47 5.84
N ASP A 11 -12.22 -4.12 6.53
CA ASP A 11 -11.46 -2.90 6.26
C ASP A 11 -10.73 -2.97 4.92
N LEU A 12 -10.12 -4.12 4.60
CA LEU A 12 -9.49 -4.36 3.31
C LEU A 12 -10.52 -4.25 2.17
N GLU A 13 -11.69 -4.87 2.34
CA GLU A 13 -12.76 -4.80 1.35
C GLU A 13 -13.32 -3.37 1.18
N PHE A 14 -13.46 -2.64 2.28
CA PHE A 14 -13.87 -1.23 2.24
C PHE A 14 -12.89 -0.38 1.44
N VAL A 15 -11.58 -0.47 1.74
CA VAL A 15 -10.54 0.26 1.02
C VAL A 15 -10.46 -0.16 -0.45
N LYS A 16 -10.63 -1.46 -0.74
CA LYS A 16 -10.71 -1.97 -2.12
C LYS A 16 -11.81 -1.29 -2.91
N ASN A 17 -13.01 -1.22 -2.35
CA ASN A 17 -14.15 -0.60 -3.01
C ASN A 17 -13.97 0.91 -3.24
N ILE A 18 -13.27 1.60 -2.34
CA ILE A 18 -12.88 3.01 -2.56
C ILE A 18 -11.98 3.12 -3.79
N TYR A 19 -10.92 2.31 -3.86
CA TYR A 19 -9.97 2.41 -4.95
C TYR A 19 -10.52 1.92 -6.29
N ILE A 20 -11.42 0.93 -6.32
CA ILE A 20 -12.16 0.57 -7.55
C ILE A 20 -12.95 1.77 -8.09
N LYS A 21 -13.63 2.52 -7.21
CA LYS A 21 -14.34 3.76 -7.60
C LYS A 21 -13.36 4.83 -8.08
N LEU A 22 -12.23 5.02 -7.38
CA LEU A 22 -11.20 5.96 -7.81
C LEU A 22 -10.68 5.63 -9.21
N LEU A 23 -10.37 4.37 -9.50
CA LEU A 23 -9.90 3.92 -10.81
C LEU A 23 -10.95 4.07 -11.91
N THR A 24 -12.23 4.16 -11.56
CA THR A 24 -13.29 4.52 -12.50
C THR A 24 -13.28 6.02 -12.82
N ILE A 25 -12.95 6.87 -11.83
CA ILE A 25 -12.83 8.33 -12.00
C ILE A 25 -11.53 8.70 -12.72
N LEU A 26 -10.43 8.01 -12.40
CA LEU A 26 -9.09 8.24 -12.91
C LEU A 26 -8.52 6.94 -13.51
N PRO A 27 -8.93 6.55 -14.72
CA PRO A 27 -8.45 5.32 -15.34
C PRO A 27 -7.01 5.43 -15.86
N SER A 28 -6.54 6.64 -16.15
CA SER A 28 -5.20 6.94 -16.62
C SER A 28 -4.88 8.41 -16.41
N PHE A 29 -3.60 8.77 -16.45
CA PHE A 29 -3.14 10.15 -16.44
C PHE A 29 -1.81 10.28 -17.19
N ASP A 30 -1.51 11.49 -17.66
CA ASP A 30 -0.19 11.84 -18.19
C ASP A 30 0.65 12.45 -17.08
N ILE A 31 1.91 12.00 -16.96
CA ILE A 31 2.88 12.52 -15.97
C ILE A 31 3.24 13.97 -16.28
N THR A 32 3.32 14.29 -17.57
CA THR A 32 3.73 15.59 -18.10
C THR A 32 3.17 15.78 -19.51
N ASP A 33 3.61 16.82 -20.21
CA ASP A 33 3.27 17.12 -21.59
C ASP A 33 4.38 16.66 -22.55
N SER A 34 4.02 16.19 -23.75
CA SER A 34 4.99 15.78 -24.77
C SER A 34 5.83 16.94 -25.31
N LYS A 35 5.42 18.19 -25.11
CA LYS A 35 6.23 19.37 -25.39
C LYS A 35 7.41 19.51 -24.42
N ILE A 36 7.26 19.02 -23.19
CA ILE A 36 8.32 19.03 -22.17
C ILE A 36 9.23 17.82 -22.35
N LEU A 37 8.66 16.63 -22.54
CA LEU A 37 9.38 15.38 -22.78
C LEU A 37 8.96 14.75 -24.11
N PRO A 38 9.47 15.25 -25.26
CA PRO A 38 9.07 14.76 -26.58
C PRO A 38 9.45 13.32 -26.86
N TYR A 39 10.47 12.81 -26.16
CA TYR A 39 10.92 11.42 -26.22
C TYR A 39 10.49 10.59 -25.00
N GLY A 40 9.62 11.15 -24.16
CA GLY A 40 9.12 10.48 -22.97
C GLY A 40 10.02 10.51 -21.76
N LEU A 41 9.57 9.76 -20.74
CA LEU A 41 10.33 9.50 -19.54
C LEU A 41 10.81 8.04 -19.58
N LYS A 42 12.10 7.81 -19.32
CA LYS A 42 12.61 6.45 -19.15
C LYS A 42 11.88 5.77 -17.99
N ALA A 43 11.49 4.51 -18.18
CA ALA A 43 10.82 3.71 -17.17
C ALA A 43 11.77 3.42 -15.99
N HIS A 44 11.85 4.36 -15.04
CA HIS A 44 12.57 4.18 -13.78
C HIS A 44 11.55 3.91 -12.67
N THR A 45 11.44 2.65 -12.26
CA THR A 45 10.37 2.15 -11.39
C THR A 45 10.18 2.97 -10.12
N ARG A 46 11.26 3.47 -9.51
CA ARG A 46 11.15 4.27 -8.27
C ARG A 46 10.50 5.64 -8.51
N SER A 47 10.88 6.33 -9.58
CA SER A 47 10.34 7.66 -9.90
C SER A 47 8.89 7.55 -10.34
N VAL A 48 8.57 6.56 -11.15
CA VAL A 48 7.19 6.25 -11.56
C VAL A 48 6.35 5.86 -10.34
N SER A 49 6.85 5.03 -9.43
CA SER A 49 6.16 4.65 -8.19
C SER A 49 5.80 5.86 -7.34
N TRP A 50 6.76 6.76 -7.13
CA TRP A 50 6.52 7.96 -6.34
C TRP A 50 5.47 8.85 -7.00
N LEU A 51 5.54 9.09 -8.31
CA LEU A 51 4.53 9.89 -9.03
C LEU A 51 3.13 9.28 -8.94
N VAL A 52 3.00 7.97 -9.12
CA VAL A 52 1.69 7.29 -9.02
C VAL A 52 1.14 7.37 -7.61
N GLU A 53 1.98 7.17 -6.59
CA GLU A 53 1.58 7.33 -5.19
C GLU A 53 1.02 8.74 -4.95
N GLN A 54 1.72 9.79 -5.38
CA GLN A 54 1.26 11.18 -5.26
C GLN A 54 -0.07 11.40 -5.98
N VAL A 55 -0.23 10.88 -7.19
CA VAL A 55 -1.48 11.00 -7.93
C VAL A 55 -2.63 10.28 -7.23
N ILE A 56 -2.42 9.05 -6.75
CA ILE A 56 -3.44 8.28 -6.03
C ILE A 56 -3.86 9.00 -4.74
N THR A 57 -2.92 9.42 -3.90
CA THR A 57 -3.25 10.05 -2.61
C THR A 57 -3.95 11.41 -2.81
N GLN A 58 -3.46 12.23 -3.74
CA GLN A 58 -4.08 13.51 -4.07
C GLN A 58 -5.47 13.35 -4.69
N GLN A 59 -5.64 12.42 -5.63
CA GLN A 59 -6.94 12.19 -6.27
C GLN A 59 -7.95 11.54 -5.33
N THR A 60 -7.50 10.73 -4.37
CA THR A 60 -8.35 10.24 -3.28
C THR A 60 -8.87 11.39 -2.42
N LYS A 61 -8.02 12.36 -2.04
CA LYS A 61 -8.43 13.55 -1.28
C LYS A 61 -9.33 14.47 -2.10
N TYR A 62 -8.95 14.78 -3.33
CA TYR A 62 -9.69 15.66 -4.23
C TYR A 62 -11.10 15.12 -4.52
N ASN A 63 -11.24 13.80 -4.68
CA ASN A 63 -12.52 13.15 -4.92
C ASN A 63 -13.18 12.60 -3.65
N ALA A 64 -12.75 12.97 -2.44
CA ALA A 64 -13.26 12.40 -1.18
C ALA A 64 -14.79 12.38 -1.10
N LYS A 65 -15.45 13.49 -1.46
CA LYS A 65 -16.92 13.57 -1.49
C LYS A 65 -17.56 12.59 -2.47
N LYS A 66 -16.99 12.41 -3.68
CA LYS A 66 -17.47 11.46 -4.68
C LYS A 66 -17.23 10.01 -4.26
N LEU A 67 -16.17 9.78 -3.50
CA LEU A 67 -15.82 8.48 -2.94
C LEU A 67 -16.63 8.14 -1.67
N GLY A 68 -17.36 9.11 -1.11
CA GLY A 68 -18.15 8.94 0.11
C GLY A 68 -17.30 8.91 1.39
N LEU A 69 -16.17 9.62 1.38
CA LEU A 69 -15.22 9.72 2.49
C LEU A 69 -15.42 11.02 3.25
N ASP A 70 -15.17 10.99 4.56
CA ASP A 70 -15.28 12.20 5.39
C ASP A 70 -14.05 13.08 5.17
N ARG A 71 -12.85 12.47 5.19
CA ARG A 71 -11.58 13.17 5.04
C ARG A 71 -10.47 12.24 4.56
N VAL A 72 -9.47 12.81 3.90
CA VAL A 72 -8.22 12.13 3.52
C VAL A 72 -7.05 13.05 3.88
N ASN A 73 -6.08 12.53 4.62
CA ASN A 73 -4.81 13.19 4.91
C ASN A 73 -3.69 12.45 4.16
N PHE A 74 -2.71 13.17 3.63
CA PHE A 74 -1.51 12.58 3.00
C PHE A 74 -0.23 13.35 3.35
N ASP A 75 -0.33 14.33 4.25
CA ASP A 75 0.77 15.19 4.67
C ASP A 75 1.58 14.46 5.76
N PHE A 76 2.31 13.43 5.36
CA PHE A 76 3.12 12.57 6.23
C PHE A 76 4.60 12.65 5.84
N PRO A 77 5.53 12.45 6.79
CA PRO A 77 6.94 12.38 6.46
C PRO A 77 7.24 11.14 5.61
N ASP A 78 8.25 11.20 4.74
CA ASP A 78 8.74 10.08 3.92
C ASP A 78 9.13 8.83 4.74
N THR A 79 9.36 9.01 6.05
CA THR A 79 9.69 7.93 6.97
C THR A 79 8.47 7.14 7.45
N SER A 80 7.25 7.62 7.18
CA SER A 80 5.98 6.99 7.53
C SER A 80 5.82 5.61 6.89
N LEU A 81 5.00 4.77 7.51
CA LEU A 81 4.63 3.46 6.98
C LEU A 81 3.42 3.52 6.04
N HIS A 82 2.69 4.63 6.03
CA HIS A 82 1.52 4.87 5.20
C HIS A 82 1.68 6.21 4.48
N ASP A 83 1.13 6.28 3.28
CA ASP A 83 1.23 7.46 2.40
C ASP A 83 -0.05 8.31 2.52
N CYS A 84 -1.16 7.71 2.96
CA CYS A 84 -2.34 8.46 3.36
C CYS A 84 -3.11 7.81 4.51
N GLU A 85 -3.96 8.63 5.13
CA GLU A 85 -4.98 8.22 6.10
C GLU A 85 -6.35 8.59 5.52
N ILE A 86 -7.19 7.59 5.33
CA ILE A 86 -8.60 7.76 4.95
C ILE A 86 -9.43 7.73 6.24
N ILE A 87 -10.30 8.71 6.42
CA ILE A 87 -11.20 8.80 7.57
C ILE A 87 -12.64 8.62 7.07
N TYR A 88 -13.34 7.66 7.67
CA TYR A 88 -14.74 7.38 7.40
C TYR A 88 -15.47 6.94 8.68
N LYS A 89 -16.56 7.63 9.03
CA LYS A 89 -17.37 7.37 10.23
C LYS A 89 -16.53 7.27 11.51
N SER A 90 -15.61 8.22 11.69
CA SER A 90 -14.66 8.28 12.82
C SER A 90 -13.65 7.13 12.88
N LYS A 91 -13.53 6.31 11.84
CA LYS A 91 -12.49 5.28 11.73
C LYS A 91 -11.40 5.72 10.75
N SER A 92 -10.15 5.55 11.16
CA SER A 92 -8.96 5.80 10.34
C SER A 92 -8.49 4.52 9.64
N TYR A 93 -8.13 4.65 8.37
CA TYR A 93 -7.54 3.62 7.53
C TYR A 93 -6.19 4.11 7.03
N PHE A 94 -5.10 3.50 7.51
CA PHE A 94 -3.74 3.88 7.14
C PHE A 94 -3.32 3.09 5.91
N VAL A 95 -3.16 3.77 4.78
CA VAL A 95 -2.89 3.13 3.49
C VAL A 95 -1.50 3.44 2.98
N ASN A 96 -0.77 2.40 2.59
CA ASN A 96 0.45 2.51 1.80
C ASN A 96 0.19 2.08 0.36
N VAL A 97 0.44 2.98 -0.59
CA VAL A 97 0.28 2.76 -2.02
C VAL A 97 1.53 2.08 -2.56
N LYS A 98 1.31 1.04 -3.37
CA LYS A 98 2.34 0.36 -4.13
C LYS A 98 1.93 0.29 -5.58
N ILE A 99 2.91 0.12 -6.46
CA ILE A 99 2.65 -0.14 -7.88
C ILE A 99 3.29 -1.44 -8.32
N HIS A 100 2.69 -2.04 -9.34
CA HIS A 100 3.25 -3.14 -10.10
C HIS A 100 3.12 -2.83 -11.59
N ASN A 101 4.23 -2.84 -12.33
CA ASN A 101 4.14 -2.79 -13.79
C ASN A 101 3.63 -4.14 -14.29
N VAL A 102 2.43 -4.19 -14.86
CA VAL A 102 1.79 -5.46 -15.28
C VAL A 102 2.50 -6.15 -16.45
N GLU A 103 3.41 -5.45 -17.14
CA GLU A 103 4.26 -6.04 -18.18
C GLU A 103 5.50 -6.73 -17.60
N SER A 104 5.80 -6.49 -16.32
CA SER A 104 6.92 -7.10 -15.62
C SER A 104 6.51 -8.41 -14.94
N LYS A 105 7.46 -9.33 -14.78
CA LYS A 105 7.23 -10.55 -14.00
C LYS A 105 6.96 -10.21 -12.54
N GLU A 106 6.03 -10.94 -11.93
CA GLU A 106 5.78 -10.84 -10.50
C GLU A 106 6.96 -11.42 -9.71
N ASN A 107 7.44 -10.68 -8.71
CA ASN A 107 8.58 -11.03 -7.88
C ASN A 107 8.24 -10.78 -6.40
N LYS A 108 9.06 -11.34 -5.49
CA LYS A 108 9.00 -10.95 -4.08
C LYS A 108 9.49 -9.51 -3.93
N ASN A 109 8.69 -8.68 -3.28
CA ASN A 109 8.98 -7.28 -3.03
C ASN A 109 9.28 -7.06 -1.55
N ASP A 110 10.13 -6.07 -1.26
CA ASP A 110 10.27 -5.51 0.08
C ASP A 110 8.95 -4.78 0.45
N ILE A 111 8.25 -5.25 1.47
CA ILE A 111 6.97 -4.69 1.92
C ILE A 111 7.18 -3.59 2.96
N SER A 112 7.94 -3.90 4.02
CA SER A 112 8.28 -2.97 5.11
C SER A 112 9.52 -3.43 5.83
N ALA A 113 10.26 -2.47 6.41
CA ALA A 113 11.21 -2.76 7.48
C ALA A 113 10.46 -3.41 8.66
N VAL A 114 11.00 -4.51 9.19
CA VAL A 114 10.35 -5.26 10.27
C VAL A 114 10.27 -4.42 11.53
N GLU A 115 11.36 -3.75 11.90
CA GLU A 115 11.46 -2.90 13.08
C GLU A 115 10.37 -1.82 13.12
N LYS A 116 10.26 -1.02 12.05
CA LYS A 116 9.24 0.05 11.95
C LYS A 116 7.83 -0.51 12.13
N LEU A 117 7.54 -1.61 11.44
CA LEU A 117 6.21 -2.23 11.48
C LEU A 117 5.89 -2.75 12.88
N TYR A 118 6.84 -3.43 13.51
CA TYR A 118 6.72 -3.96 14.86
C TYR A 118 6.45 -2.83 15.86
N PHE A 119 7.27 -1.78 15.88
CA PHE A 119 7.10 -0.69 16.85
C PHE A 119 5.79 0.06 16.65
N GLN A 120 5.40 0.34 15.40
CA GLN A 120 4.13 1.02 15.14
C GLN A 120 2.92 0.21 15.63
N TYR A 121 2.87 -1.09 15.31
CA TYR A 121 1.79 -1.97 15.75
C TYR A 121 1.82 -2.23 17.26
N ASN A 122 3.01 -2.15 17.88
CA ASN A 122 3.14 -2.31 19.32
C ASN A 122 2.65 -1.08 20.08
N VAL A 123 2.99 0.13 19.61
CA VAL A 123 2.61 1.40 20.25
C VAL A 123 1.14 1.74 20.00
N ASN A 124 0.65 1.63 18.77
CA ASN A 124 -0.73 1.99 18.43
C ASN A 124 -1.58 0.75 18.16
N LYS A 125 -2.41 0.36 19.14
CA LYS A 125 -3.30 -0.81 19.04
C LYS A 125 -4.45 -0.64 18.03
N ASN A 126 -4.74 0.59 17.61
CA ASN A 126 -5.76 0.88 16.61
C ASN A 126 -5.16 1.05 15.20
N TYR A 127 -3.83 0.93 15.07
CA TYR A 127 -3.17 1.05 13.77
C TYR A 127 -3.27 -0.25 12.97
N THR A 128 -4.02 -0.18 11.87
CA THR A 128 -4.09 -1.24 10.88
C THR A 128 -3.56 -0.69 9.57
N LEU A 129 -2.35 -1.13 9.19
CA LEU A 129 -1.77 -0.80 7.90
C LEU A 129 -2.42 -1.64 6.81
N ILE A 130 -2.77 -0.96 5.72
CA ILE A 130 -3.33 -1.55 4.52
C ILE A 130 -2.41 -1.16 3.36
N TYR A 131 -1.95 -2.14 2.60
CA TYR A 131 -1.28 -1.90 1.33
C TYR A 131 -2.31 -1.91 0.21
N ALA A 132 -2.22 -0.93 -0.67
CA ALA A 132 -2.99 -0.86 -1.91
C ALA A 132 -2.02 -0.90 -3.10
N CYS A 133 -1.89 -2.06 -3.73
CA CYS A 133 -1.04 -2.25 -4.89
C CYS A 133 -1.83 -2.11 -6.18
N PHE A 134 -1.48 -1.10 -6.97
CA PHE A 134 -2.08 -0.80 -8.26
C PHE A 134 -1.26 -1.40 -9.39
N GLY A 135 -1.89 -2.17 -10.27
CA GLY A 135 -1.27 -2.53 -11.54
C GLY A 135 -1.29 -1.32 -12.48
N ILE A 136 -0.14 -1.02 -13.07
CA ILE A 136 0.00 0.06 -14.03
C ILE A 136 0.61 -0.45 -15.33
N LYS A 137 0.29 0.23 -16.42
CA LYS A 137 1.05 0.23 -17.67
C LYS A 137 1.65 1.62 -17.83
N PHE A 138 2.94 1.67 -18.15
CA PHE A 138 3.65 2.91 -18.35
C PHE A 138 4.15 2.99 -19.78
N GLU A 139 3.56 3.90 -20.55
CA GLU A 139 3.83 4.08 -21.97
C GLU A 139 4.24 5.54 -22.20
N ASN A 140 5.53 5.76 -22.47
CA ASN A 140 6.10 7.08 -22.77
C ASN A 140 6.00 8.09 -21.60
N ILE A 141 4.89 8.84 -21.51
CA ILE A 141 4.57 9.77 -20.41
C ILE A 141 3.23 9.44 -19.75
N LYS A 142 2.52 8.44 -20.26
CA LYS A 142 1.19 8.07 -19.83
C LYS A 142 1.23 6.88 -18.88
N ILE A 143 0.48 6.98 -17.80
CA ILE A 143 0.21 5.89 -16.87
C ILE A 143 -1.25 5.48 -17.01
N SER A 144 -1.49 4.21 -17.28
CA SER A 144 -2.83 3.63 -17.30
C SER A 144 -2.96 2.58 -16.21
N PHE A 145 -4.05 2.62 -15.43
CA PHE A 145 -4.31 1.64 -14.38
C PHE A 145 -4.95 0.38 -14.98
N ALA A 146 -4.40 -0.79 -14.62
CA ALA A 146 -4.94 -2.07 -15.01
C ALA A 146 -6.16 -2.41 -14.13
N LYS A 147 -7.35 -2.46 -14.73
CA LYS A 147 -8.63 -2.67 -14.00
C LYS A 147 -8.69 -4.02 -13.28
N ASP A 148 -7.96 -5.00 -13.78
CA ASP A 148 -7.87 -6.37 -13.27
C ASP A 148 -6.73 -6.57 -12.25
N TYR A 149 -6.01 -5.50 -11.89
CA TYR A 149 -4.92 -5.56 -10.93
C TYR A 149 -5.07 -4.47 -9.86
N LEU A 150 -5.74 -4.83 -8.77
CA LEU A 150 -5.78 -4.07 -7.53
C LEU A 150 -5.71 -5.06 -6.35
N GLU A 151 -4.54 -5.13 -5.71
CA GLU A 151 -4.33 -5.99 -4.56
C GLU A 151 -4.37 -5.17 -3.27
N ILE A 152 -5.31 -5.51 -2.39
CA ILE A 152 -5.46 -4.88 -1.08
C ILE A 152 -5.16 -5.92 -0.01
N PHE A 153 -4.15 -5.64 0.82
CA PHE A 153 -3.71 -6.60 1.84
C PHE A 153 -3.22 -5.90 3.11
N SER A 154 -3.29 -6.60 4.23
CA SER A 154 -2.64 -6.18 5.47
C SER A 154 -1.33 -6.94 5.62
N PRO A 155 -0.23 -6.31 6.09
CA PRO A 155 1.00 -7.05 6.33
C PRO A 155 0.82 -8.15 7.39
N GLN A 156 -0.18 -7.99 8.28
CA GLN A 156 -0.55 -9.00 9.27
C GLN A 156 -0.90 -10.35 8.64
N PHE A 157 -1.47 -10.35 7.42
CA PHE A 157 -1.93 -11.56 6.73
C PHE A 157 -0.96 -12.08 5.65
N LEU A 158 0.24 -11.49 5.54
CA LEU A 158 1.23 -11.95 4.58
C LEU A 158 1.83 -13.31 4.96
N PRO A 159 2.25 -14.14 4.01
CA PRO A 159 3.17 -15.23 4.29
C PRO A 159 4.54 -14.66 4.70
N ILE A 160 4.77 -14.47 6.01
CA ILE A 160 5.94 -13.74 6.50
C ILE A 160 7.23 -14.49 6.16
N TYR A 161 7.98 -13.90 5.24
CA TYR A 161 9.39 -14.13 5.03
C TYR A 161 10.14 -12.83 5.37
N VAL A 162 11.11 -12.90 6.28
CA VAL A 162 12.00 -11.77 6.60
C VAL A 162 13.31 -12.00 5.86
N ASN A 163 13.70 -11.05 5.02
CA ASN A 163 14.94 -11.17 4.28
C ASN A 163 16.14 -10.97 5.22
N PRO A 164 17.02 -11.98 5.38
CA PRO A 164 18.11 -11.94 6.35
C PRO A 164 19.20 -10.91 6.00
N ARG A 165 19.19 -10.34 4.78
CA ARG A 165 20.15 -9.33 4.31
C ARG A 165 19.77 -7.91 4.69
N ASN A 166 18.46 -7.58 4.72
CA ASN A 166 18.00 -6.20 4.90
C ASN A 166 16.91 -6.04 5.98
N ASP A 167 16.53 -7.14 6.65
CA ASP A 167 15.54 -7.18 7.75
C ASP A 167 14.17 -6.59 7.38
N LYS A 168 13.74 -6.84 6.13
CA LYS A 168 12.42 -6.46 5.63
C LYS A 168 11.51 -7.66 5.45
N VAL A 169 10.21 -7.44 5.69
CA VAL A 169 9.17 -8.37 5.27
C VAL A 169 9.14 -8.40 3.76
N GLN A 170 9.18 -9.59 3.17
CA GLN A 170 9.14 -9.79 1.72
C GLN A 170 7.99 -10.71 1.32
N ALA A 171 7.25 -10.31 0.29
CA ALA A 171 6.15 -11.09 -0.29
C ALA A 171 5.86 -10.64 -1.73
N THR A 172 5.19 -11.49 -2.50
CA THR A 172 4.52 -11.07 -3.73
C THR A 172 3.28 -10.26 -3.36
N TYR A 173 2.87 -9.32 -4.24
CA TYR A 173 1.67 -8.53 -3.97
C TYR A 173 0.41 -9.39 -4.09
N ARG A 174 0.37 -10.32 -5.05
CA ARG A 174 -0.60 -11.43 -5.07
C ARG A 174 -0.10 -12.57 -4.21
N HIS A 175 -0.86 -12.93 -3.19
CA HIS A 175 -0.53 -14.00 -2.27
C HIS A 175 -1.80 -14.53 -1.61
N ASP A 176 -1.72 -15.77 -1.13
CA ASP A 176 -2.74 -16.33 -0.25
C ASP A 176 -2.65 -15.70 1.14
N LYS A 177 -3.81 -15.30 1.68
CA LYS A 177 -3.90 -14.72 3.02
C LYS A 177 -3.63 -15.79 4.07
N VAL A 178 -2.74 -15.47 5.00
CA VAL A 178 -2.51 -16.29 6.20
C VAL A 178 -3.04 -15.54 7.41
N HIS A 179 -4.28 -15.86 7.79
CA HIS A 179 -4.95 -15.21 8.90
C HIS A 179 -4.27 -15.49 10.23
N ARG A 180 -4.02 -14.41 10.99
CA ARG A 180 -3.43 -14.46 12.32
C ARG A 180 -3.81 -13.23 13.13
N MET A 181 -3.75 -13.33 14.44
CA MET A 181 -3.95 -12.22 15.36
C MET A 181 -2.73 -11.29 15.38
N ARG A 182 -2.92 -10.03 15.77
CA ARG A 182 -1.81 -9.08 15.91
C ARG A 182 -0.72 -9.58 16.86
N GLY A 183 -1.09 -10.23 17.97
CA GLY A 183 -0.13 -10.77 18.93
C GLY A 183 0.79 -11.83 18.31
N GLU A 184 0.23 -12.73 17.51
CA GLU A 184 0.98 -13.75 16.77
C GLU A 184 1.86 -13.11 15.70
N PHE A 185 1.33 -12.11 14.99
CA PHE A 185 2.07 -11.34 14.00
C PHE A 185 3.31 -10.67 14.60
N LEU A 186 3.14 -9.94 15.70
CA LEU A 186 4.24 -9.27 16.41
C LEU A 186 5.27 -10.26 16.94
N LYS A 187 4.83 -11.39 17.49
CA LYS A 187 5.72 -12.47 17.94
C LYS A 187 6.58 -12.99 16.78
N MET A 188 5.97 -13.27 15.63
CA MET A 188 6.69 -13.74 14.44
C MET A 188 7.68 -12.71 13.90
N LEU A 189 7.31 -11.43 13.86
CA LEU A 189 8.23 -10.36 13.43
C LEU A 189 9.45 -10.31 14.34
N LYS A 190 9.24 -10.36 15.66
CA LYS A 190 10.29 -10.36 16.66
C LYS A 190 11.22 -11.57 16.55
N GLU A 191 10.68 -12.77 16.38
CA GLU A 191 11.48 -14.01 16.29
C GLU A 191 12.32 -14.09 15.00
N LYS A 192 11.86 -13.47 13.91
CA LYS A 192 12.51 -13.53 12.59
C LYS A 192 13.41 -12.33 12.29
N SER A 193 13.35 -11.28 13.09
CA SER A 193 14.11 -10.05 12.88
C SER A 193 15.44 -10.08 13.62
N LYS A 194 16.48 -9.53 13.00
CA LYS A 194 17.76 -9.25 13.66
C LYS A 194 17.80 -7.86 14.31
N SER A 195 16.94 -6.95 13.86
CA SER A 195 16.91 -5.55 14.32
C SER A 195 16.08 -5.35 15.59
N ILE A 196 15.16 -6.26 15.91
CA ILE A 196 14.41 -6.23 17.17
C ILE A 196 15.26 -6.84 18.29
N ILE A 197 16.26 -6.08 18.75
CA ILE A 197 17.06 -6.43 19.94
C ILE A 197 16.29 -5.93 21.16
N LEU A 198 15.68 -6.85 21.91
CA LEU A 198 15.21 -6.52 23.25
C LEU A 198 16.41 -6.64 24.20
N LYS A 199 16.72 -5.54 24.89
CA LYS A 199 17.45 -5.60 26.15
C LYS A 199 16.59 -6.27 27.20
#